data_AF-A0A9W2ZDJ7-F1
#
_entry.id   AF-A0A9W2ZDJ7-F1
#
_cell.length_a   1.000
_cell.length_b   1.000
_cell.length_c   1.000
_cell.angle_alpha   90.00
_cell.angle_beta   90.00
_cell.angle_gamma   90.00
#
_symmetry.space_group_name_H-M   'P 1'
#
loop_
_entity.id
_entity.type
_entity.pdbx_description
1 polymer ?
#
loop_
_entity_poly.entity_id
_entity_poly.type
_entity_poly.pdbx_seq_one_letter_code
_entity_poly.pdbx_strand_id
1 'polypeptide(L)'
;MGKLGKVVLTICQMMWTRDVTAILRDSRTVIRGMRDFEQRSFTELNLLAGAVRGELPKLARATLCALITINVHARDIISEMVKKQVSELLSFDWQKQLRYYWNMKVDNCVVCMSIAVYTYGYEYLGACPRLVITPLTDRCYLCLMGALQLDLGGAPVGPAGTGKTETTKDLAKALAIWCVVFNCSDSLDYKMMGGFFSGLAQSGAWCCFDEFN
;
A
#
# COMPACT_ATOMS: atom_id res chain seq x y z
N MET A 1 17.89 15.15 -4.75
CA MET A 1 16.49 14.66 -4.65
C MET A 1 16.25 13.20 -5.04
N GLY A 2 17.05 12.56 -5.91
CA GLY A 2 16.73 11.21 -6.42
C GLY A 2 16.77 10.04 -5.42
N LYS A 3 17.51 10.13 -4.30
CA LYS A 3 17.71 8.99 -3.37
C LYS A 3 16.57 8.76 -2.36
N LEU A 4 15.63 9.70 -2.23
CA LEU A 4 14.60 9.71 -1.19
C LEU A 4 13.19 9.37 -1.71
N GLY A 5 13.06 8.79 -2.90
CA GLY A 5 11.75 8.60 -3.54
C GLY A 5 10.75 7.84 -2.67
N LYS A 6 11.19 6.78 -1.99
CA LYS A 6 10.36 6.03 -1.04
C LYS A 6 9.88 6.86 0.16
N VAL A 7 10.76 7.69 0.74
CA VAL A 7 10.41 8.56 1.87
C VAL A 7 9.29 9.52 1.46
N VAL A 8 9.37 10.07 0.23
CA VAL A 8 8.32 10.92 -0.32
C VAL A 8 6.99 10.15 -0.41
N LEU A 9 6.99 8.93 -0.96
CA LEU A 9 5.77 8.12 -1.08
C LEU A 9 5.12 7.86 0.29
N THR A 10 5.90 7.47 1.29
CA THR A 10 5.40 7.19 2.64
C THR A 10 4.87 8.44 3.33
N ILE A 11 5.59 9.56 3.24
CA ILE A 11 5.14 10.83 3.81
C ILE A 11 3.83 11.27 3.15
N CYS A 12 3.72 11.16 1.82
CA CYS A 12 2.47 11.49 1.12
C CYS A 12 1.29 10.63 1.62
N GLN A 13 1.49 9.33 1.85
CA GLN A 13 0.47 8.44 2.39
C GLN A 13 0.09 8.78 3.84
N MET A 14 1.08 9.12 4.67
CA MET A 14 0.84 9.59 6.05
C MET A 14 0.07 10.90 6.08
N MET A 15 0.45 11.87 5.24
CA MET A 15 -0.22 13.16 5.12
C MET A 15 -1.66 12.99 4.64
N TRP A 16 -1.87 12.17 3.61
CA TRP A 16 -3.22 11.84 3.14
C TRP A 16 -4.06 11.21 4.26
N THR A 17 -3.52 10.20 4.96
CA THR A 17 -4.21 9.55 6.08
C THR A 17 -4.56 10.56 7.18
N ARG A 18 -3.62 11.43 7.54
CA ARG A 18 -3.81 12.47 8.55
C ARG A 18 -4.91 13.45 8.16
N ASP A 19 -4.88 13.96 6.94
CA ASP A 19 -5.79 15.00 6.47
C ASP A 19 -7.23 14.46 6.38
N VAL A 20 -7.39 13.24 5.84
CA VAL A 20 -8.70 12.56 5.79
C VAL A 20 -9.20 12.23 7.20
N THR A 21 -8.32 11.76 8.09
CA THR A 21 -8.67 11.51 9.50
C THR A 21 -9.12 12.80 10.20
N ALA A 22 -8.46 13.93 9.92
CA ALA A 22 -8.84 15.22 10.49
C ALA A 22 -10.24 15.65 10.01
N ILE A 23 -10.54 15.49 8.72
CA ILE A 23 -11.86 15.77 8.14
C ILE A 23 -12.95 14.90 8.81
N LEU A 24 -12.70 13.59 8.96
CA LEU A 24 -13.64 12.65 9.58
C LEU A 24 -13.82 12.86 11.09
N ARG A 25 -12.89 13.56 11.77
CA ARG A 25 -13.04 13.94 13.18
C ARG A 25 -13.92 15.16 13.37
N ASP A 26 -13.98 16.05 12.40
CA ASP A 26 -14.83 17.25 12.46
C ASP A 26 -16.25 16.93 11.95
N SER A 27 -17.06 16.38 12.86
CA SER A 27 -18.43 15.92 12.58
C SER A 27 -19.36 16.99 11.97
N ARG A 28 -19.05 18.29 12.12
CA ARG A 28 -19.92 19.37 11.63
C ARG A 28 -19.72 19.66 10.15
N THR A 29 -18.52 19.41 9.63
CA THR A 29 -18.17 19.80 8.26
C THR A 29 -17.65 18.64 7.39
N VAL A 30 -17.74 17.40 7.85
CA VAL A 30 -17.17 16.22 7.15
C VAL A 30 -17.49 16.19 5.66
N ILE A 31 -18.77 16.32 5.28
CA ILE A 31 -19.21 16.21 3.88
C ILE A 31 -18.59 17.33 3.02
N ARG A 32 -18.57 18.56 3.54
CA ARG A 32 -17.97 19.70 2.83
C ARG A 32 -16.46 19.54 2.76
N GLY A 33 -15.81 19.23 3.87
CA GLY A 33 -14.36 19.02 3.94
C GLY A 33 -13.88 17.91 3.01
N MET A 34 -14.65 16.82 2.89
CA MET A 34 -14.33 15.71 1.99
C MET A 34 -14.44 16.12 0.51
N ARG A 35 -15.46 16.91 0.14
CA ARG A 35 -15.61 17.47 -1.22
C ARG A 35 -14.50 18.47 -1.55
N ASP A 36 -14.15 19.33 -0.60
CA ASP A 36 -13.06 20.29 -0.78
C ASP A 36 -11.71 19.56 -0.95
N PHE A 37 -11.49 18.48 -0.17
CA PHE A 37 -10.31 17.63 -0.28
C PHE A 37 -10.27 16.85 -1.61
N GLU A 38 -11.42 16.38 -2.10
CA GLU A 38 -11.55 15.74 -3.41
C GLU A 38 -11.10 16.69 -4.53
N GLN A 39 -11.62 17.92 -4.56
CA GLN A 39 -11.26 18.91 -5.58
C GLN A 39 -9.77 19.27 -5.54
N ARG A 40 -9.22 19.39 -4.33
CA ARG A 40 -7.79 19.58 -4.14
C ARG A 40 -6.99 18.40 -4.70
N SER A 41 -7.41 17.16 -4.43
CA SER A 41 -6.77 15.94 -4.93
C SER A 41 -6.74 15.89 -6.45
N PHE A 42 -7.84 16.27 -7.13
CA PHE A 42 -7.87 16.39 -8.59
C PHE A 42 -6.86 17.41 -9.11
N THR A 43 -6.77 18.57 -8.46
CA THR A 43 -5.85 19.65 -8.85
C THR A 43 -4.39 19.21 -8.69
N GLU A 44 -4.03 18.66 -7.54
CA GLU A 44 -2.67 18.17 -7.26
C GLU A 44 -2.27 17.04 -8.23
N LEU A 45 -3.19 16.13 -8.54
CA LEU A 45 -2.92 15.05 -9.49
C LEU A 45 -2.66 15.57 -10.91
N ASN A 46 -3.43 16.57 -11.36
CA ASN A 46 -3.21 17.22 -12.66
C ASN A 46 -1.86 17.94 -12.74
N LEU A 47 -1.43 18.58 -11.65
CA LEU A 47 -0.11 19.20 -11.55
C LEU A 47 1.00 18.14 -11.63
N LEU A 48 0.87 17.02 -10.92
CA LEU A 48 1.82 15.91 -10.99
C LEU A 48 1.89 15.31 -12.41
N ALA A 49 0.74 15.12 -13.06
CA ALA A 49 0.67 14.63 -14.44
C ALA A 49 1.26 15.62 -15.45
N GLY A 50 1.16 16.93 -15.19
CA GLY A 50 1.87 17.97 -15.94
C GLY A 50 3.38 17.88 -15.74
N ALA A 51 3.84 17.78 -14.49
CA ALA A 51 5.26 17.71 -14.15
C ALA A 51 5.96 16.49 -14.78
N VAL A 52 5.30 15.33 -14.81
CA VAL A 52 5.85 14.11 -15.42
C VAL A 52 6.04 14.25 -16.94
N ARG A 53 5.29 15.10 -17.63
CA ARG A 53 5.46 15.33 -19.07
C ARG A 53 6.68 16.17 -19.42
N GLY A 54 7.24 16.90 -18.45
CA GLY A 54 8.46 17.70 -18.64
C GLY A 54 9.75 16.87 -18.66
N GLU A 55 10.87 17.59 -18.73
CA GLU A 55 12.20 17.00 -18.61
C GLU A 55 12.53 16.68 -17.15
N LEU A 56 12.75 15.40 -16.87
CA LEU A 56 13.02 14.89 -15.53
C LEU A 56 14.06 13.76 -15.60
N PRO A 57 15.00 13.70 -14.64
CA PRO A 57 15.89 12.57 -14.49
C PRO A 57 15.12 11.26 -14.33
N LYS A 58 15.66 10.16 -14.88
CA LYS A 58 15.02 8.83 -14.89
C LYS A 58 14.48 8.40 -13.51
N LEU A 59 15.27 8.61 -12.45
CA LEU A 59 14.91 8.24 -11.08
C LEU A 59 13.78 9.11 -10.49
N ALA A 60 13.79 10.41 -10.79
CA ALA A 60 12.74 11.33 -10.36
C ALA A 60 11.43 11.03 -11.11
N ARG A 61 11.52 10.76 -12.41
CA ARG A 61 10.38 10.34 -13.23
C ARG A 61 9.75 9.05 -12.70
N ALA A 62 10.55 8.03 -12.39
CA ALA A 62 10.06 6.77 -11.81
C ALA A 62 9.33 6.99 -10.47
N THR A 63 9.90 7.83 -9.60
CA THR A 63 9.28 8.19 -8.31
C THR A 63 7.96 8.92 -8.50
N LEU A 64 7.90 9.87 -9.43
CA LEU A 64 6.67 10.61 -9.72
C LEU A 64 5.60 9.71 -10.35
N CYS A 65 5.96 8.77 -11.23
CA CYS A 65 5.01 7.78 -11.75
C CYS A 65 4.41 6.94 -10.62
N ALA A 66 5.25 6.44 -9.70
CA ALA A 66 4.78 5.71 -8.52
C ALA A 66 3.87 6.56 -7.62
N LEU A 67 4.21 7.85 -7.43
CA LEU A 67 3.40 8.79 -6.67
C LEU A 67 2.05 9.02 -7.34
N ILE A 68 2.01 9.19 -8.67
CA ILE A 68 0.76 9.34 -9.43
C ILE A 68 -0.13 8.12 -9.25
N THR A 69 0.41 6.89 -9.39
CA THR A 69 -0.37 5.66 -9.21
C THR A 69 -1.02 5.60 -7.83
N ILE A 70 -0.28 5.96 -6.78
CA ILE A 70 -0.79 6.01 -5.42
C ILE A 70 -1.86 7.10 -5.24
N ASN A 71 -1.64 8.30 -5.80
CA ASN A 71 -2.58 9.41 -5.67
C ASN A 71 -3.88 9.22 -6.48
N VAL A 72 -3.82 8.52 -7.62
CA VAL A 72 -5.02 8.11 -8.37
C VAL A 72 -5.91 7.25 -7.49
N HIS A 73 -5.34 6.20 -6.87
CA HIS A 73 -6.09 5.34 -5.96
C HIS A 73 -6.62 6.10 -4.73
N ALA A 74 -5.79 6.95 -4.11
CA ALA A 74 -6.20 7.78 -2.98
C ALA A 74 -7.37 8.71 -3.32
N ARG A 75 -7.36 9.33 -4.51
CA ARG A 75 -8.49 10.12 -5.02
C ARG A 75 -9.73 9.27 -5.22
N ASP A 76 -9.60 8.09 -5.82
CA ASP A 76 -10.75 7.21 -6.08
C ASP A 76 -11.44 6.76 -4.78
N ILE A 77 -10.67 6.50 -3.72
CA ILE A 77 -11.20 6.27 -2.38
C ILE A 77 -12.03 7.47 -1.90
N ILE A 78 -11.49 8.68 -2.01
CA ILE A 78 -12.18 9.90 -1.57
C ILE A 78 -13.47 10.11 -2.37
N SER A 79 -13.44 9.96 -3.69
CA SER A 79 -14.64 10.04 -4.52
C SER A 79 -15.70 9.01 -4.12
N GLU A 80 -15.29 7.78 -3.79
CA GLU A 80 -16.20 6.75 -3.26
C GLU A 80 -16.78 7.15 -1.90
N MET A 81 -15.96 7.69 -0.99
CA MET A 81 -16.39 8.16 0.32
C MET A 81 -17.34 9.35 0.25
N VAL A 82 -17.10 10.30 -0.67
CA VAL A 82 -18.01 11.42 -0.96
C VAL A 82 -19.35 10.86 -1.49
N LYS A 83 -19.31 9.94 -2.46
CA LYS A 83 -20.53 9.33 -3.00
C LYS A 83 -21.34 8.60 -1.93
N LYS A 84 -20.68 7.91 -1.01
CA LYS A 84 -21.30 7.18 0.10
C LYS A 84 -21.61 8.04 1.33
N GLN A 85 -21.27 9.33 1.30
CA GLN A 85 -21.48 10.26 2.41
C GLN A 85 -20.87 9.76 3.73
N VAL A 86 -19.65 9.24 3.68
CA VAL A 86 -18.95 8.74 4.87
C VAL A 86 -18.67 9.89 5.83
N SER A 87 -19.24 9.82 7.02
CA SER A 87 -19.19 10.88 8.04
C SER A 87 -18.38 10.53 9.29
N GLU A 88 -17.92 9.29 9.41
CA GLU A 88 -17.35 8.77 10.66
C GLU A 88 -16.05 8.00 10.45
N LEU A 89 -15.15 8.09 11.43
CA LEU A 89 -13.91 7.31 11.45
C LEU A 89 -14.16 5.80 11.51
N LEU A 90 -15.24 5.35 12.15
CA LEU A 90 -15.52 3.93 12.31
C LEU A 90 -16.24 3.32 11.09
N SER A 91 -16.55 4.13 10.08
CA SER A 91 -17.14 3.63 8.83
C SER A 91 -16.24 2.58 8.18
N PHE A 92 -16.85 1.46 7.80
CA PHE A 92 -16.14 0.38 7.11
C PHE A 92 -15.47 0.86 5.81
N ASP A 93 -16.06 1.83 5.12
CA ASP A 93 -15.48 2.38 3.88
C ASP A 93 -14.14 3.09 4.10
N TRP A 94 -13.92 3.66 5.28
CA TRP A 94 -12.62 4.19 5.70
C TRP A 94 -11.74 3.12 6.34
N GLN A 95 -12.32 2.26 7.17
CA GLN A 95 -11.58 1.22 7.89
C GLN A 95 -10.96 0.18 6.96
N LYS A 96 -11.63 -0.16 5.84
CA LYS A 96 -11.14 -1.12 4.85
C LYS A 96 -9.91 -0.63 4.07
N GLN A 97 -9.55 0.65 4.16
CA GLN A 97 -8.41 1.23 3.42
C GLN A 97 -7.09 1.04 4.17
N LEU A 98 -6.00 0.95 3.41
CA LEU A 98 -4.64 0.95 3.95
C LEU A 98 -4.26 2.38 4.40
N ARG A 99 -3.90 2.53 5.69
CA ARG A 99 -3.74 3.84 6.35
C ARG A 99 -2.43 3.89 7.11
N TYR A 100 -1.75 5.03 7.07
CA TYR A 100 -0.43 5.20 7.67
C TYR A 100 -0.50 6.21 8.80
N TYR A 101 -0.10 5.80 10.00
CA TYR A 101 -0.10 6.66 11.19
C TYR A 101 1.28 6.69 11.81
N TRP A 102 1.69 7.85 12.33
CA TRP A 102 2.79 7.89 13.29
C TRP A 102 2.23 7.59 14.69
N ASN A 103 2.62 6.47 15.28
CA ASN A 103 2.19 6.10 16.61
C ASN A 103 3.20 6.65 17.63
N MET A 104 2.80 7.71 18.33
CA MET A 104 3.61 8.39 19.34
C MET A 104 4.03 7.50 20.52
N LYS A 105 3.29 6.43 20.84
CA LYS A 105 3.63 5.55 21.99
C LYS A 105 4.82 4.65 21.71
N VAL A 106 4.93 4.16 20.47
CA VAL A 106 6.04 3.31 20.02
C VAL A 106 7.08 4.09 19.22
N ASP A 107 6.84 5.39 19.03
CA ASP A 107 7.60 6.32 18.18
C ASP A 107 7.92 5.75 16.79
N ASN A 108 6.87 5.24 16.11
CA ASN A 108 7.05 4.49 14.89
C ASN A 108 5.87 4.65 13.91
N CYS A 109 6.14 4.58 12.61
CA CYS A 109 5.11 4.48 11.58
C CYS A 109 4.45 3.10 11.64
N VAL A 110 3.13 3.10 11.77
CA VAL A 110 2.29 1.90 11.71
C VAL A 110 1.34 2.00 10.53
N VAL A 111 1.19 0.88 9.84
CA VAL A 111 0.25 0.71 8.73
C VAL A 111 -0.95 -0.08 9.25
N CYS A 112 -2.13 0.52 9.12
CA CYS A 112 -3.38 -0.05 9.61
C CYS A 112 -4.31 -0.36 8.44
N MET A 113 -4.96 -1.52 8.48
CA MET A 113 -6.02 -1.89 7.54
C MET A 113 -7.06 -2.73 8.27
N SER A 114 -8.31 -2.27 8.30
CA SER A 114 -9.34 -2.79 9.20
C SER A 114 -8.81 -2.83 10.64
N ILE A 115 -8.83 -4.00 11.29
CA ILE A 115 -8.30 -4.25 12.63
C ILE A 115 -6.79 -4.52 12.67
N ALA A 116 -6.16 -4.79 11.52
CA ALA A 116 -4.76 -5.15 11.46
C ALA A 116 -3.87 -3.90 11.66
N VAL A 117 -2.85 -4.04 12.49
CA VAL A 117 -1.85 -2.99 12.76
C VAL A 117 -0.46 -3.61 12.59
N TYR A 118 0.29 -3.09 11.63
CA TYR A 118 1.62 -3.59 11.31
C TYR A 118 2.66 -2.48 11.37
N THR A 119 3.83 -2.73 11.96
CA THR A 119 4.92 -1.74 12.01
C THR A 119 5.57 -1.64 10.64
N TYR A 120 5.79 -0.42 10.15
CA TYR A 120 6.45 -0.19 8.86
C TYR A 120 7.88 -0.77 8.89
N GLY A 121 8.28 -1.50 7.85
CA GLY A 121 9.55 -2.24 7.82
C GLY A 121 10.79 -1.40 7.51
N TYR A 122 10.62 -0.18 6.98
CA TYR A 122 11.70 0.75 6.60
C TYR A 122 12.75 0.23 5.61
N GLU A 123 12.50 -0.89 4.94
CA GLU A 123 13.47 -1.42 3.99
C GLU A 123 13.53 -0.60 2.71
N TYR A 124 14.76 -0.33 2.27
CA TYR A 124 15.01 0.37 1.03
C TYR A 124 14.80 -0.57 -0.16
N LEU A 125 13.62 -0.49 -0.77
CA LEU A 125 13.30 -1.29 -1.97
C LEU A 125 13.57 -0.52 -3.28
N GLY A 126 14.26 0.63 -3.23
CA GLY A 126 14.52 1.46 -4.41
C GLY A 126 13.28 2.18 -4.98
N ALA A 127 13.46 2.85 -6.12
CA ALA A 127 12.38 3.49 -6.87
C ALA A 127 11.65 2.48 -7.76
N CYS A 128 10.91 1.57 -7.12
CA CYS A 128 10.10 0.58 -7.83
C CYS A 128 8.77 1.16 -8.29
N PRO A 129 8.24 0.73 -9.45
CA PRO A 129 6.88 1.00 -9.83
C PRO A 129 5.88 0.39 -8.83
N ARG A 130 4.73 1.05 -8.70
CA ARG A 130 3.57 0.61 -7.92
C ARG A 130 2.55 -0.06 -8.83
N LEU A 131 1.90 -1.10 -8.33
CA LEU A 131 0.77 -1.72 -9.02
C LEU A 131 -0.41 -0.75 -9.03
N VAL A 132 -1.19 -0.76 -10.12
CA VAL A 132 -2.47 -0.04 -10.15
C VAL A 132 -3.45 -0.78 -9.25
N ILE A 133 -3.93 -0.10 -8.21
CA ILE A 133 -4.83 -0.68 -7.22
C ILE A 133 -6.27 -0.62 -7.75
N THR A 134 -6.96 -1.76 -7.67
CA THR A 134 -8.36 -1.97 -8.05
C THR A 134 -9.16 -2.51 -6.86
N PRO A 135 -10.50 -2.52 -6.92
CA PRO A 135 -11.33 -3.12 -5.86
C PRO A 135 -11.05 -4.62 -5.62
N LEU A 136 -10.44 -5.33 -6.58
CA LEU A 136 -10.02 -6.71 -6.39
C LEU A 136 -8.72 -6.80 -5.58
N THR A 137 -7.73 -5.96 -5.91
CA THR A 137 -6.46 -5.93 -5.18
C THR A 137 -6.63 -5.40 -3.76
N ASP A 138 -7.53 -4.44 -3.52
CA ASP A 138 -7.87 -3.96 -2.16
C ASP A 138 -8.44 -5.06 -1.29
N ARG A 139 -9.32 -5.89 -1.84
CA ARG A 139 -9.85 -7.06 -1.11
C ARG A 139 -8.75 -8.07 -0.80
N CYS A 140 -7.82 -8.28 -1.73
CA CYS A 140 -6.66 -9.13 -1.48
C CYS A 140 -5.79 -8.56 -0.34
N TYR A 141 -5.51 -7.25 -0.36
CA TYR A 141 -4.78 -6.57 0.71
C TYR A 141 -5.48 -6.73 2.07
N LEU A 142 -6.80 -6.56 2.10
CA LEU A 142 -7.60 -6.71 3.33
C LEU A 142 -7.44 -8.10 3.94
N CYS A 143 -7.53 -9.15 3.10
CA CYS A 143 -7.35 -10.53 3.55
C CYS A 143 -5.90 -10.80 3.99
N LEU A 144 -4.90 -10.33 3.25
CA LEU A 144 -3.49 -10.53 3.58
C LEU A 144 -3.09 -9.81 4.87
N MET A 145 -3.53 -8.56 5.06
CA MET A 145 -3.33 -7.82 6.30
C MET A 145 -4.00 -8.50 7.50
N GLY A 146 -5.19 -9.07 7.31
CA GLY A 146 -5.87 -9.88 8.32
C GLY A 146 -5.10 -11.15 8.68
N ALA A 147 -4.56 -11.86 7.68
CA ALA A 147 -3.74 -13.05 7.90
C ALA A 147 -2.44 -12.71 8.67
N LEU A 148 -1.77 -11.61 8.31
CA LEU A 148 -0.55 -11.15 8.98
C LEU A 148 -0.78 -10.81 10.45
N GLN A 149 -1.93 -10.22 10.79
CA GLN A 149 -2.29 -9.92 12.17
C GLN A 149 -2.46 -11.19 13.04
N LEU A 150 -2.68 -12.34 12.41
CA LEU A 150 -2.86 -13.65 13.04
C LEU A 150 -1.61 -14.53 12.89
N ASP A 151 -0.49 -13.98 12.43
CA ASP A 151 0.75 -14.72 12.13
C ASP A 151 0.55 -15.87 11.13
N LEU A 152 -0.38 -15.68 10.18
CA LEU A 152 -0.70 -16.64 9.12
C LEU A 152 -0.13 -16.22 7.76
N GLY A 153 0.16 -17.20 6.91
CA GLY A 153 0.40 -17.00 5.48
C GLY A 153 -0.90 -16.72 4.71
N GLY A 154 -0.76 -16.19 3.49
CA GLY A 154 -1.88 -15.99 2.57
C GLY A 154 -1.72 -16.85 1.31
N ALA A 155 -2.84 -17.37 0.80
CA ALA A 155 -2.90 -18.10 -0.46
C ALA A 155 -3.85 -17.40 -1.46
N PRO A 156 -3.38 -16.38 -2.20
CA PRO A 156 -4.17 -15.80 -3.29
C PRO A 156 -4.34 -16.83 -4.41
N VAL A 157 -5.58 -17.22 -4.69
CA VAL A 157 -5.91 -18.20 -5.75
C VAL A 157 -6.63 -17.51 -6.90
N GLY A 158 -6.27 -17.87 -8.13
CA GLY A 158 -6.88 -17.33 -9.35
C GLY A 158 -6.12 -17.74 -10.61
N PRO A 159 -6.69 -17.50 -11.80
CA PRO A 159 -6.08 -17.85 -13.08
C PRO A 159 -4.66 -17.29 -13.26
N ALA A 160 -3.87 -17.92 -14.13
CA ALA A 160 -2.55 -17.41 -14.50
C ALA A 160 -2.64 -15.98 -15.06
N GLY A 161 -1.65 -15.14 -14.76
CA GLY A 161 -1.60 -13.75 -15.25
C GLY A 161 -2.58 -12.76 -14.61
N THR A 162 -3.29 -13.12 -13.54
CA THR A 162 -4.25 -12.24 -12.85
C THR A 162 -3.65 -11.33 -11.77
N GLY A 163 -2.32 -11.23 -11.71
CA GLY A 163 -1.63 -10.28 -10.82
C GLY A 163 -1.47 -10.77 -9.38
N LYS A 164 -1.55 -12.07 -9.10
CA LYS A 164 -1.49 -12.65 -7.73
C LYS A 164 -0.17 -12.30 -7.05
N THR A 165 0.94 -12.67 -7.67
CA THR A 165 2.30 -12.42 -7.21
C THR A 165 2.58 -10.92 -7.12
N GLU A 166 2.14 -10.15 -8.10
CA GLU A 166 2.30 -8.69 -8.16
C GLU A 166 1.55 -7.99 -7.02
N THR A 167 0.35 -8.47 -6.69
CA THR A 167 -0.46 -7.92 -5.59
C THR A 167 0.24 -8.15 -4.25
N THR A 168 0.71 -9.37 -3.98
CA THR A 168 1.48 -9.69 -2.76
C THR A 168 2.75 -8.86 -2.66
N LYS A 169 3.51 -8.73 -3.76
CA LYS A 169 4.70 -7.88 -3.80
C LYS A 169 4.38 -6.42 -3.55
N ASP A 170 3.28 -5.91 -4.11
CA ASP A 170 2.92 -4.50 -3.96
C ASP A 170 2.48 -4.17 -2.53
N LEU A 171 1.81 -5.12 -1.84
CA LEU A 171 1.52 -5.02 -0.41
C LEU A 171 2.81 -5.01 0.42
N ALA A 172 3.74 -5.93 0.16
CA ALA A 172 5.03 -5.95 0.84
C ALA A 172 5.80 -4.63 0.64
N LYS A 173 5.77 -4.07 -0.58
CA LYS A 173 6.32 -2.74 -0.84
C LYS A 173 5.63 -1.63 -0.04
N ALA A 174 4.31 -1.74 0.17
CA ALA A 174 3.50 -0.79 0.94
C ALA A 174 3.88 -0.83 2.43
N LEU A 175 4.18 -2.01 2.96
CA LEU A 175 4.70 -2.18 4.32
C LEU A 175 6.21 -1.95 4.45
N ALA A 176 6.90 -1.68 3.33
CA ALA A 176 8.36 -1.60 3.23
C ALA A 176 9.09 -2.83 3.77
N ILE A 177 8.66 -3.99 3.29
CA ILE A 177 9.29 -5.28 3.53
C ILE A 177 9.71 -5.86 2.18
N TRP A 178 10.90 -6.44 2.15
CA TRP A 178 11.46 -7.14 1.02
C TRP A 178 10.72 -8.46 0.84
N CYS A 179 10.13 -8.61 -0.34
CA CYS A 179 9.43 -9.82 -0.73
C CYS A 179 10.22 -10.53 -1.82
N VAL A 180 10.80 -11.67 -1.45
CA VAL A 180 11.44 -12.61 -2.36
C VAL A 180 10.34 -13.38 -3.08
N VAL A 181 10.39 -13.42 -4.40
CA VAL A 181 9.50 -14.30 -5.17
C VAL A 181 10.31 -15.52 -5.58
N PHE A 182 9.79 -16.69 -5.25
CA PHE A 182 10.35 -17.96 -5.65
C PHE A 182 9.37 -18.65 -6.59
N ASN A 183 9.80 -18.93 -7.82
CA ASN A 183 8.98 -19.69 -8.75
C ASN A 183 9.14 -21.18 -8.45
N CYS A 184 8.05 -21.83 -8.04
CA CYS A 184 8.08 -23.24 -7.70
C CYS A 184 8.17 -24.09 -8.98
N SER A 185 8.88 -25.21 -8.88
CA SER A 185 8.96 -26.20 -9.95
C SER A 185 9.03 -27.58 -9.31
N ASP A 186 8.86 -28.62 -10.12
CA ASP A 186 8.92 -30.02 -9.68
C ASP A 186 10.26 -30.40 -9.01
N SER A 187 11.30 -29.57 -9.19
CA SER A 187 12.60 -29.76 -8.55
C SER A 187 12.63 -29.32 -7.08
N LEU A 188 11.57 -28.68 -6.56
CA LEU A 188 11.52 -28.12 -5.21
C LEU A 188 11.42 -29.21 -4.13
N ASP A 189 12.56 -29.60 -3.56
CA ASP A 189 12.64 -30.58 -2.48
C ASP A 189 12.45 -29.95 -1.08
N TYR A 190 12.00 -30.76 -0.11
CA TYR A 190 11.77 -30.34 1.28
C TYR A 190 13.04 -29.79 1.96
N LYS A 191 14.23 -30.25 1.55
CA LYS A 191 15.51 -29.72 2.05
C LYS A 191 15.74 -28.27 1.62
N MET A 192 15.38 -27.93 0.39
CA MET A 192 15.46 -26.55 -0.11
C MET A 192 14.45 -25.68 0.62
N MET A 193 13.21 -26.16 0.79
CA MET A 193 12.19 -25.46 1.58
C MET A 193 12.65 -25.22 3.03
N GLY A 194 13.29 -26.20 3.67
CA GLY A 194 13.87 -26.04 5.00
C GLY A 194 14.93 -24.94 5.07
N GLY A 195 15.82 -24.87 4.07
CA GLY A 195 16.79 -23.78 3.94
C GLY A 195 16.12 -22.41 3.74
N PHE A 196 15.10 -22.34 2.88
CA PHE A 196 14.32 -21.12 2.66
C PHE A 196 13.64 -20.63 3.94
N PHE A 197 12.91 -21.49 4.65
CA PHE A 197 12.23 -21.11 5.89
C PHE A 197 13.21 -20.69 6.98
N SER A 198 14.36 -21.36 7.10
CA SER A 198 15.41 -20.94 8.03
C SER A 198 15.93 -19.53 7.72
N GLY A 199 16.15 -19.21 6.43
CA GLY A 199 16.55 -17.88 6.00
C GLY A 199 15.48 -16.80 6.23
N LEU A 200 14.21 -17.13 5.96
CA LEU A 200 13.08 -16.21 6.20
C LEU A 200 12.90 -15.91 7.69
N ALA A 201 12.99 -16.93 8.55
CA ALA A 201 12.89 -16.76 9.99
C ALA A 201 14.01 -15.87 10.56
N GLN A 202 15.23 -15.94 9.99
CA GLN A 202 16.36 -15.12 10.42
C GLN A 202 16.31 -13.68 9.90
N SER A 203 15.80 -13.49 8.68
CA SER A 203 15.80 -12.18 8.01
C SER A 203 14.54 -11.35 8.26
N GLY A 204 13.41 -11.99 8.58
CA GLY A 204 12.11 -11.32 8.63
C GLY A 204 11.56 -10.92 7.25
N ALA A 205 12.22 -11.34 6.17
CA ALA A 205 11.77 -11.09 4.81
C ALA A 205 10.49 -11.87 4.49
N TRP A 206 9.72 -11.37 3.54
CA TRP A 206 8.56 -12.09 3.01
C TRP A 206 8.97 -12.98 1.84
N CYS A 207 8.29 -14.11 1.70
CA CYS A 207 8.41 -14.98 0.53
C CYS A 207 7.06 -15.15 -0.14
N CYS A 208 7.03 -15.03 -1.47
CA CYS A 208 5.90 -15.40 -2.29
C CYS A 208 6.32 -16.60 -3.14
N PHE A 209 5.76 -17.77 -2.83
CA PHE A 209 5.90 -18.97 -3.64
C PHE A 209 4.93 -18.89 -4.81
N ASP A 210 5.45 -18.62 -6.00
CA ASP A 210 4.68 -18.61 -7.24
C ASP A 210 4.50 -20.04 -7.76
N GLU A 211 3.38 -20.32 -8.41
CA GLU A 211 3.04 -21.66 -8.94
C GLU A 211 3.13 -22.81 -7.91
N PHE A 212 2.79 -22.54 -6.65
CA PHE A 212 2.75 -23.54 -5.57
C PHE A 212 1.43 -24.33 -5.61
N ASN A 213 1.28 -25.21 -6.61
CA ASN A 213 0.11 -26.07 -6.81
C ASN A 213 0.48 -27.55 -6.75
#